data_AF-A0A0M2S2W9-F1
#
_entry.id   AF-A0A0M2S2W9-F1
#
_cell.length_a   1.000
_cell.length_b   1.000
_cell.length_c   1.000
_cell.angle_alpha   90.00
_cell.angle_beta   90.00
_cell.angle_gamma   90.00
#
_symmetry.space_group_name_H-M   'P 1'
#
loop_
_entity.id
_entity.type
_entity.pdbx_description
1 polymer ?
#
loop_
_entity_poly.entity_id
_entity_poly.type
_entity_poly.pdbx_seq_one_letter_code
_entity_poly.pdbx_strand_id
1 'polypeptide(L)'
;MDRRRMTAIGVVVVAVGATAAVTLPSFAGENAPGRRAAPPAAGGVAPEVLDAVSRDLSLTRDQATRRLATERWAAGTVPRLRADLGADYGGSWLGADGRTLHVAVADPAHAARVRAAGAVPEQVDRGVAELDAVKTRLDAAGASATPDITGWYVDVADNAVVVLAQPGAEASGRRFAAAGGVPAGTVRVRTSDEAPRPLFDVRGGDAFLINNAARCSVGFSVVGGFVTAGHCGRPGDRTTGANRVAQGTFAASSFPGDDWGVVRVNGDWTPQGVVNDFNGGTVPVNGSTEAPVGASVCRSGSTTGTRCGVIQARNATVNYPEGTVTGLTRTNVCAEPGDSGGAWLSGDQAQGVTSGGSGDCTRGGVTFFQPVNEILQRNNLTLVTAADGGTPSTPPADGGATPPAPTAPAPPPTGGTDGCTGQVSRAGQVAAGRVQVQPDGRFFRTSGGTQQACLAAPDGVRVRLELQRFTGTAFRTVASAVTGDEPARLSVATPAGAYRYRVAGLAGAGAYTLAFSVR
;
A
#
# COMPACT_ATOMS: atom_id res chain seq x y z
N MET A 1 -10.84 64.73 29.85
CA MET A 1 -12.32 64.60 29.80
C MET A 1 -12.61 63.28 29.10
N ASP A 2 -13.32 62.30 29.63
CA ASP A 2 -13.81 62.02 30.98
C ASP A 2 -14.22 60.53 31.01
N ARG A 3 -13.89 59.88 32.13
CA ARG A 3 -14.47 58.69 32.81
C ARG A 3 -15.24 57.59 32.02
N ARG A 4 -14.75 56.34 32.05
CA ARG A 4 -15.11 55.22 33.00
C ARG A 4 -16.57 54.73 32.96
N ARG A 5 -16.75 53.40 32.86
CA ARG A 5 -17.40 52.57 33.91
C ARG A 5 -17.23 51.06 33.64
N MET A 6 -16.46 50.42 34.53
CA MET A 6 -16.55 48.98 34.83
C MET A 6 -17.80 48.74 35.68
N THR A 7 -18.42 47.58 35.56
CA THR A 7 -19.36 47.08 36.56
C THR A 7 -19.03 45.63 36.83
N ALA A 8 -18.45 45.38 38.00
CA ALA A 8 -18.32 44.08 38.60
C ALA A 8 -19.61 43.79 39.37
N ILE A 9 -20.18 42.59 39.19
CA ILE A 9 -21.19 42.04 40.10
C ILE A 9 -20.63 40.70 40.56
N GLY A 10 -20.19 40.66 41.82
CA GLY A 10 -19.92 39.43 42.55
C GLY A 10 -21.22 38.88 43.10
N VAL A 11 -21.43 37.57 42.93
CA VAL A 11 -22.46 36.82 43.65
C VAL A 11 -21.77 35.63 44.29
N VAL A 12 -21.77 35.64 45.63
CA VAL A 12 -21.42 34.53 46.51
C VAL A 12 -22.60 33.57 46.53
N VAL A 13 -22.41 32.30 46.17
CA VAL A 13 -23.34 31.22 46.54
C VAL A 13 -22.57 30.00 47.05
N VAL A 14 -22.75 29.83 48.36
CA VAL A 14 -22.60 28.68 49.26
C VAL A 14 -22.56 27.29 48.61
N ALA A 15 -21.56 26.51 49.01
CA ALA A 15 -21.52 25.06 48.82
C ALA A 15 -22.47 24.35 49.81
N VAL A 16 -23.41 23.56 49.30
CA VAL A 16 -24.07 22.48 50.05
C VAL A 16 -24.07 21.23 49.17
N GLY A 17 -23.42 20.18 49.66
CA GLY A 17 -23.44 18.86 49.03
C GLY A 17 -24.77 18.15 49.25
N ALA A 18 -25.19 17.39 48.23
CA ALA A 18 -26.09 16.26 48.39
C ALA A 18 -25.80 15.26 47.27
N THR A 19 -25.12 14.18 47.61
CA THR A 19 -24.98 12.97 46.79
C THR A 19 -26.34 12.31 46.63
N ALA A 20 -26.91 12.37 45.42
CA ALA A 20 -28.01 11.52 45.01
C ALA A 20 -27.48 10.48 44.01
N ALA A 21 -27.39 9.24 44.47
CA ALA A 21 -27.05 8.08 43.67
C ALA A 21 -28.13 7.83 42.61
N VAL A 22 -27.74 7.89 41.33
CA VAL A 22 -28.55 7.35 40.24
C VAL A 22 -27.99 5.99 39.89
N THR A 23 -28.68 4.95 40.36
CA THR A 23 -28.45 3.57 39.97
C THR A 23 -28.88 3.37 38.52
N LEU A 24 -27.92 3.25 37.61
CA LEU A 24 -28.17 2.75 36.26
C LEU A 24 -28.19 1.21 36.29
N PRO A 25 -29.17 0.56 35.66
CA PRO A 25 -29.26 -0.89 35.63
C PRO A 25 -28.05 -1.51 34.91
N SER A 26 -27.42 -2.48 35.56
CA SER A 26 -26.39 -3.33 34.98
C SER A 26 -26.99 -4.18 33.86
N PHE A 27 -26.67 -3.85 32.61
CA PHE A 27 -26.69 -4.84 31.54
C PHE A 27 -25.36 -5.60 31.57
N ALA A 28 -25.38 -6.72 32.29
CA ALA A 28 -24.35 -7.73 32.16
C ALA A 28 -24.56 -8.50 30.85
N GLY A 29 -23.50 -8.55 30.04
CA GLY A 29 -23.21 -9.70 29.19
C GLY A 29 -23.80 -9.70 27.78
N GLU A 30 -23.03 -9.15 26.83
CA GLU A 30 -22.56 -9.92 25.66
C GLU A 30 -21.34 -9.18 25.09
N ASN A 31 -20.17 -9.55 25.62
CA ASN A 31 -18.90 -9.09 25.08
C ASN A 31 -18.74 -9.69 23.68
N ALA A 32 -18.92 -8.86 22.64
CA ALA A 32 -18.21 -9.07 21.39
C ALA A 32 -16.72 -9.23 21.73
N PRO A 33 -15.97 -10.17 21.11
CA PRO A 33 -14.55 -10.29 21.37
C PRO A 33 -13.87 -9.04 20.86
N GLY A 34 -13.71 -8.05 21.73
CA GLY A 34 -12.75 -6.98 21.54
C GLY A 34 -11.42 -7.66 21.27
N ARG A 35 -10.77 -7.30 20.16
CA ARG A 35 -9.35 -7.55 19.99
C ARG A 35 -8.68 -6.97 21.23
N ARG A 36 -8.36 -7.83 22.21
CA ARG A 36 -7.36 -7.51 23.21
C ARG A 36 -6.15 -7.13 22.39
N ALA A 37 -5.67 -5.89 22.54
CA ALA A 37 -4.31 -5.57 22.16
C ALA A 37 -3.45 -6.70 22.75
N ALA A 38 -2.77 -7.42 21.86
CA ALA A 38 -1.92 -8.51 22.30
C ALA A 38 -0.98 -7.93 23.37
N PRO A 39 -0.87 -8.55 24.56
CA PRO A 39 0.07 -8.06 25.55
C PRO A 39 1.45 -7.98 24.89
N PRO A 40 2.25 -6.94 25.18
CA PRO A 40 3.57 -6.81 24.60
C PRO A 40 4.32 -8.13 24.83
N ALA A 41 4.91 -8.66 23.76
CA ALA A 41 5.74 -9.85 23.87
C ALA A 41 6.84 -9.59 24.93
N ALA A 42 7.29 -10.65 25.59
CA ALA A 42 8.38 -10.57 26.56
C ALA A 42 9.54 -9.72 25.99
N GLY A 43 9.80 -8.55 26.60
CA GLY A 43 10.77 -7.57 26.09
C GLY A 43 10.22 -6.18 25.79
N GLY A 44 8.90 -5.98 25.79
CA GLY A 44 8.28 -4.65 25.65
C GLY A 44 8.27 -4.09 24.22
N VAL A 45 8.47 -4.95 23.22
CA VAL A 45 8.40 -4.62 21.79
C VAL A 45 7.00 -4.99 21.28
N ALA A 46 6.38 -4.11 20.50
CA ALA A 46 5.10 -4.39 19.84
C ALA A 46 5.25 -5.56 18.85
N PRO A 47 4.35 -6.57 18.85
CA PRO A 47 4.45 -7.72 17.95
C PRO A 47 4.64 -7.36 16.48
N GLU A 48 3.99 -6.28 16.03
CA GLU A 48 4.05 -5.78 14.64
C GLU A 48 5.46 -5.27 14.29
N VAL A 49 6.15 -4.62 15.23
CA VAL A 49 7.54 -4.18 15.06
C VAL A 49 8.48 -5.37 14.99
N LEU A 50 8.26 -6.38 15.83
CA LEU A 50 9.06 -7.60 15.83
C LEU A 50 8.91 -8.39 14.52
N ASP A 51 7.68 -8.48 14.00
CA ASP A 51 7.40 -9.12 12.71
C ASP A 51 8.03 -8.34 11.56
N ALA A 52 7.97 -7.01 11.58
CA ALA A 52 8.62 -6.15 10.59
C ALA A 52 10.15 -6.32 10.60
N VAL A 53 10.80 -6.23 11.77
CA VAL A 53 12.26 -6.43 11.89
C VAL A 53 12.67 -7.82 11.43
N SER A 54 11.90 -8.85 11.76
CA SER A 54 12.16 -10.22 11.33
C SER A 54 12.09 -10.36 9.80
N ARG A 55 11.03 -9.83 9.19
CA ARG A 55 10.82 -9.87 7.74
C ARG A 55 11.88 -9.05 6.99
N ASP A 56 12.05 -7.80 7.37
CA ASP A 56 12.81 -6.81 6.58
C ASP A 56 14.32 -7.01 6.70
N LEU A 57 14.80 -7.52 7.84
CA LEU A 57 16.21 -7.86 8.04
C LEU A 57 16.49 -9.36 7.82
N SER A 58 15.50 -10.14 7.38
CA SER A 58 15.63 -11.59 7.15
C SER A 58 16.14 -12.35 8.39
N LEU A 59 15.57 -12.05 9.56
CA LEU A 59 15.94 -12.63 10.86
C LEU A 59 14.83 -13.57 11.37
N THR A 60 15.21 -14.59 12.14
CA THR A 60 14.22 -15.32 12.96
C THR A 60 13.68 -14.42 14.06
N ARG A 61 12.47 -14.72 14.57
CA ARG A 61 11.86 -13.95 15.67
C ARG A 61 12.77 -13.84 16.90
N ASP A 62 13.50 -14.91 17.21
CA ASP A 62 14.48 -14.93 18.30
C ASP A 62 15.71 -14.05 18.01
N GLN A 63 16.19 -14.05 16.76
CA GLN A 63 17.29 -13.18 16.34
C GLN A 63 16.88 -11.70 16.38
N ALA A 64 15.69 -11.37 15.89
CA ALA A 64 15.13 -10.02 15.96
C ALA A 64 14.95 -9.55 17.40
N THR A 65 14.45 -10.43 18.29
CA THR A 65 14.32 -10.14 19.72
C THR A 65 15.67 -9.82 20.37
N ARG A 66 16.70 -10.64 20.10
CA ARG A 66 18.06 -10.39 20.61
C ARG A 66 18.65 -9.09 20.06
N ARG A 67 18.48 -8.82 18.77
CA ARG A 67 18.97 -7.58 18.13
C ARG A 67 18.35 -6.34 18.77
N LEU A 68 17.02 -6.33 18.97
CA LEU A 68 16.31 -5.24 19.65
C LEU A 68 16.78 -5.05 21.10
N ALA A 69 17.11 -6.14 21.80
CA ALA A 69 17.70 -6.05 23.13
C ALA A 69 19.09 -5.38 23.11
N THR A 70 19.94 -5.73 22.15
CA THR A 70 21.25 -5.08 21.94
C THR A 70 21.10 -3.60 21.58
N GLU A 71 20.19 -3.25 20.67
CA GLU A 71 19.90 -1.87 20.30
C GLU A 71 19.47 -1.03 21.51
N ARG A 72 18.60 -1.59 22.36
CA ARG A 72 18.15 -0.92 23.59
C ARG A 72 19.29 -0.71 24.58
N TRP A 73 20.15 -1.70 24.76
CA TRP A 73 21.35 -1.57 25.59
C TRP A 73 22.29 -0.49 25.03
N ALA A 74 22.58 -0.54 23.72
CA ALA A 74 23.46 0.41 23.05
C ALA A 74 22.92 1.85 23.17
N ALA A 75 21.61 2.06 22.98
CA ALA A 75 20.96 3.35 23.16
C ALA A 75 21.13 3.94 24.58
N GLY A 76 21.26 3.08 25.60
CA GLY A 76 21.57 3.50 26.97
C GLY A 76 23.06 3.74 27.23
N THR A 77 23.95 3.01 26.55
CA THR A 77 25.41 3.07 26.73
C THR A 77 26.06 4.23 25.96
N VAL A 78 25.63 4.48 24.72
CA VAL A 78 26.24 5.48 23.82
C VAL A 78 26.28 6.90 24.42
N PRO A 79 25.20 7.46 25.01
CA PRO A 79 25.26 8.81 25.58
C PRO A 79 26.28 8.95 26.72
N ARG A 80 26.49 7.89 27.51
CA ARG A 80 27.47 7.88 28.61
C ARG A 80 28.89 7.88 28.06
N LEU A 81 29.18 7.00 27.10
CA LEU A 81 30.47 6.99 26.43
C LEU A 81 30.74 8.31 25.71
N ARG A 82 29.76 8.89 25.01
CA ARG A 82 29.92 10.22 24.41
C ARG A 82 30.30 11.29 25.44
N ALA A 83 29.65 11.31 26.60
CA ALA A 83 29.94 12.28 27.66
C ALA A 83 31.32 12.04 28.30
N ASP A 84 31.68 10.78 28.57
CA ASP A 84 32.95 10.40 29.19
C ASP A 84 34.14 10.68 28.27
N LEU A 85 33.99 10.47 26.96
CA LEU A 85 35.05 10.54 25.96
C LEU A 85 35.24 11.96 25.39
N GLY A 86 34.25 12.84 25.55
CA GLY A 86 34.34 14.25 25.15
C GLY A 86 34.71 14.43 23.67
N ALA A 87 35.75 15.22 23.41
CA ALA A 87 36.22 15.54 22.06
C ALA A 87 36.77 14.31 21.31
N ASP A 88 37.23 13.29 22.02
CA ASP A 88 37.82 12.08 21.43
C ASP A 88 36.78 11.06 21.00
N TYR A 89 35.49 11.31 21.26
CA TYR A 89 34.40 10.49 20.77
C TYR A 89 34.26 10.63 19.24
N GLY A 90 34.65 9.61 18.49
CA GLY A 90 34.60 9.58 17.01
C GLY A 90 33.26 9.13 16.42
N GLY A 91 32.32 8.65 17.25
CA GLY A 91 31.04 8.10 16.82
C GLY A 91 30.81 6.67 17.31
N SER A 92 29.64 6.11 17.00
CA SER A 92 29.30 4.73 17.38
C SER A 92 28.33 4.11 16.38
N TRP A 93 28.46 2.81 16.14
CA TRP A 93 27.55 2.05 15.28
C TRP A 93 27.41 0.62 15.78
N LEU A 94 26.32 -0.05 15.38
CA LEU A 94 26.22 -1.49 15.54
C LEU A 94 26.89 -2.18 14.36
N GLY A 95 27.58 -3.29 14.63
CA GLY A 95 28.07 -4.19 13.58
C GLY A 95 26.93 -4.70 12.70
N ALA A 96 27.24 -5.19 11.51
CA ALA A 96 26.24 -5.61 10.51
C ALA A 96 25.25 -6.66 11.03
N ASP A 97 25.67 -7.51 11.98
CA ASP A 97 24.81 -8.51 12.62
C ASP A 97 23.92 -7.95 13.75
N GLY A 98 24.08 -6.67 14.09
CA GLY A 98 23.38 -5.97 15.16
C GLY A 98 23.75 -6.40 16.57
N ARG A 99 24.85 -7.15 16.76
CA ARG A 99 25.21 -7.75 18.05
C ARG A 99 26.26 -6.98 18.83
N THR A 100 27.11 -6.25 18.14
CA THR A 100 28.27 -5.57 18.73
C THR A 100 28.15 -4.07 18.55
N LEU A 101 28.36 -3.31 19.61
CA LEU A 101 28.49 -1.85 19.55
C LEU A 101 29.96 -1.50 19.36
N HIS A 102 30.29 -0.85 18.25
CA HIS A 102 31.58 -0.25 17.98
C HIS A 102 31.56 1.22 18.38
N VAL A 103 32.64 1.71 18.95
CA VAL A 103 32.81 3.12 19.36
C VAL A 103 34.15 3.62 18.86
N ALA A 104 34.10 4.59 17.96
CA ALA A 104 35.28 5.25 17.44
C ALA A 104 35.89 6.16 18.52
N VAL A 105 37.21 6.07 18.71
CA VAL A 105 38.00 6.87 19.65
C VAL A 105 39.19 7.51 18.94
N ALA A 106 39.36 8.82 19.09
CA ALA A 106 40.50 9.55 18.54
C ALA A 106 41.76 9.42 19.41
N ASP A 107 41.60 9.30 20.72
CA ASP A 107 42.69 8.99 21.65
C ASP A 107 42.65 7.51 22.08
N PRO A 108 43.71 6.71 21.79
CA PRO A 108 43.76 5.30 22.19
C PRO A 108 43.67 5.08 23.71
N ALA A 109 43.98 6.08 24.54
CA ALA A 109 43.83 6.02 26.00
C ALA A 109 42.38 5.70 26.43
N HIS A 110 41.41 6.06 25.61
CA HIS A 110 39.99 5.83 25.87
C HIS A 110 39.50 4.41 25.56
N ALA A 111 40.31 3.58 24.89
CA ALA A 111 39.92 2.22 24.49
C ALA A 111 39.55 1.32 25.70
N ALA A 112 40.21 1.50 26.85
CA ALA A 112 39.90 0.76 28.07
C ALA A 112 38.50 1.09 28.61
N ARG A 113 38.08 2.37 28.54
CA ARG A 113 36.76 2.83 28.99
C ARG A 113 35.65 2.25 28.13
N VAL A 114 35.84 2.22 26.81
CA VAL A 114 34.90 1.62 25.85
C VAL A 114 34.71 0.12 26.12
N ARG A 115 35.81 -0.63 26.31
CA ARG A 115 35.74 -2.06 26.66
C ARG A 115 35.04 -2.30 28.00
N ALA A 116 35.31 -1.48 29.00
CA ALA A 116 34.65 -1.58 30.31
C ALA A 116 33.13 -1.37 30.22
N ALA A 117 32.66 -0.63 29.22
CA ALA A 117 31.23 -0.45 28.94
C ALA A 117 30.62 -1.59 28.11
N GLY A 118 31.40 -2.59 27.69
CA GLY A 118 30.95 -3.73 26.87
C GLY A 118 30.93 -3.48 25.37
N ALA A 119 31.53 -2.37 24.91
CA ALA A 119 31.64 -2.02 23.49
C ALA A 119 33.06 -2.31 22.95
N VAL A 120 33.20 -2.30 21.62
CA VAL A 120 34.49 -2.49 20.92
C VAL A 120 35.05 -1.13 20.50
N PRO A 121 36.24 -0.73 21.00
CA PRO A 121 36.87 0.52 20.57
C PRO A 121 37.47 0.38 19.17
N GLU A 122 37.24 1.39 18.34
CA GLU A 122 37.83 1.53 17.00
C GLU A 122 38.69 2.79 16.99
N GLN A 123 39.98 2.66 16.69
CA GLN A 123 40.86 3.82 16.63
C GLN A 123 40.57 4.61 15.34
N VAL A 124 40.38 5.92 15.47
CA VAL A 124 40.16 6.82 14.34
C VAL A 124 41.04 8.08 14.45
N ASP A 125 41.09 8.87 13.38
CA ASP A 125 41.88 10.10 13.35
C ASP A 125 41.12 11.31 13.90
N ARG A 126 39.78 11.33 13.74
CA ARG A 126 38.94 12.50 14.04
C ARG A 126 37.83 12.19 15.03
N GLY A 127 37.58 13.12 15.93
CA GLY A 127 36.37 13.15 16.75
C GLY A 127 35.13 13.50 15.90
N VAL A 128 33.95 13.08 16.35
CA VAL A 128 32.70 13.31 15.61
C VAL A 128 32.37 14.80 15.48
N ALA A 129 32.75 15.61 16.47
CA ALA A 129 32.54 17.06 16.44
C ALA A 129 33.31 17.74 15.30
N GLU A 130 34.48 17.22 14.92
CA GLU A 130 35.23 17.71 13.76
C GLU A 130 34.51 17.36 12.45
N LEU A 131 33.99 16.14 12.34
CA LEU A 131 33.20 15.70 11.18
C LEU A 131 31.90 16.51 11.05
N ASP A 132 31.21 16.76 12.16
CA ASP A 132 29.99 17.58 12.19
C ASP A 132 30.28 19.04 11.77
N ALA A 133 31.44 19.59 12.14
CA ALA A 133 31.84 20.92 11.69
C ALA A 133 32.04 20.98 10.17
N VAL A 134 32.59 19.92 9.56
CA VAL A 134 32.69 19.80 8.10
C VAL A 134 31.32 19.67 7.46
N LYS A 135 30.44 18.81 7.99
CA LYS A 135 29.06 18.66 7.49
C LYS A 135 28.28 19.98 7.58
N THR A 136 28.44 20.74 8.66
CA THR A 136 27.78 22.05 8.85
C THR A 136 28.15 23.03 7.74
N ARG A 137 29.39 23.00 7.24
CA ARG A 137 29.81 23.82 6.09
C ARG A 137 29.13 23.39 4.79
N LEU A 138 28.96 22.09 4.58
CA LEU A 138 28.21 21.57 3.42
C LEU A 138 26.72 21.92 3.51
N ASP A 139 26.13 21.85 4.71
CA ASP A 139 24.73 22.25 4.95
C ASP A 139 24.50 23.72 4.56
N ALA A 140 25.42 24.61 4.95
CA ALA A 140 25.37 26.03 4.58
C ALA A 140 25.52 26.26 3.07
N ALA A 141 26.23 25.37 2.37
CA ALA A 141 26.40 25.42 0.92
C ALA A 141 25.25 24.72 0.16
N GLY A 142 24.28 24.12 0.83
CA GLY A 142 23.29 23.22 0.24
C GLY A 142 22.52 23.79 -0.96
N ALA A 143 22.27 25.11 -0.99
CA ALA A 143 21.62 25.77 -2.12
C ALA A 143 22.43 25.74 -3.44
N SER A 144 23.72 25.43 -3.37
CA SER A 144 24.61 25.28 -4.53
C SER A 144 24.70 23.84 -5.05
N ALA A 145 24.06 22.89 -4.37
CA ALA A 145 23.99 21.50 -4.83
C ALA A 145 23.18 21.41 -6.14
N THR A 146 23.75 20.79 -7.17
CA THR A 146 23.03 20.47 -8.40
C THR A 146 22.20 19.21 -8.22
N PRO A 147 21.25 18.90 -9.12
CA PRO A 147 20.53 17.62 -9.11
C PRO A 147 21.44 16.37 -9.19
N ASP A 148 22.72 16.55 -9.55
CA ASP A 148 23.71 15.48 -9.54
C ASP A 148 24.13 15.05 -8.12
N ILE A 149 23.85 15.87 -7.10
CA ILE A 149 24.22 15.62 -5.71
C ILE A 149 23.00 15.16 -4.94
N THR A 150 23.05 13.94 -4.44
CA THR A 150 21.87 13.25 -3.87
C THR A 150 21.80 13.39 -2.35
N GLY A 151 22.92 13.69 -1.71
CA GLY A 151 22.99 13.99 -0.28
C GLY A 151 24.42 14.09 0.25
N TRP A 152 24.57 14.42 1.53
CA TRP A 152 25.84 14.38 2.25
C TRP A 152 25.63 14.09 3.74
N TYR A 153 26.54 13.33 4.34
CA TYR A 153 26.42 12.87 5.73
C TYR A 153 27.78 12.60 6.39
N VAL A 154 27.77 12.46 7.72
CA VAL A 154 28.93 11.96 8.49
C VAL A 154 28.85 10.43 8.54
N ASP A 155 29.86 9.77 8.01
CA ASP A 155 30.07 8.33 8.09
C ASP A 155 31.02 8.05 9.26
N VAL A 156 30.46 7.71 10.42
CA VAL A 156 31.26 7.47 11.63
C VAL A 156 32.06 6.16 11.57
N ALA A 157 31.63 5.19 10.77
CA ALA A 157 32.33 3.92 10.62
C ALA A 157 33.59 4.09 9.75
N ASP A 158 33.50 4.89 8.68
CA ASP A 158 34.64 5.25 7.83
C ASP A 158 35.39 6.52 8.31
N ASN A 159 34.98 7.12 9.43
CA ASN A 159 35.50 8.36 10.02
C ASN A 159 35.65 9.51 8.99
N ALA A 160 34.63 9.71 8.16
CA ALA A 160 34.66 10.66 7.04
C ALA A 160 33.34 11.41 6.85
N VAL A 161 33.39 12.56 6.18
CA VAL A 161 32.19 13.20 5.62
C VAL A 161 32.05 12.75 4.17
N VAL A 162 30.89 12.22 3.82
CA VAL A 162 30.58 11.68 2.49
C VAL A 162 29.67 12.63 1.74
N VAL A 163 29.98 12.88 0.46
CA VAL A 163 29.08 13.51 -0.51
C VAL A 163 28.66 12.46 -1.52
N LEU A 164 27.36 12.24 -1.67
CA LEU A 164 26.79 11.33 -2.64
C LEU A 164 26.54 12.06 -3.96
N ALA A 165 27.14 11.56 -5.04
CA ALA A 165 26.97 12.09 -6.38
C ALA A 165 26.46 10.99 -7.31
N GLN A 166 25.62 11.35 -8.28
CA GLN A 166 25.16 10.45 -9.34
C GLN A 166 26.35 9.85 -10.14
N PRO A 167 26.21 8.65 -10.73
CA PRO A 167 27.24 8.07 -11.59
C PRO A 167 27.78 9.03 -12.65
N GLY A 168 29.09 9.27 -12.63
CA GLY A 168 29.77 10.20 -13.54
C GLY A 168 29.78 11.67 -13.10
N ALA A 169 29.18 12.00 -11.96
CA ALA A 169 29.09 13.36 -11.43
C ALA A 169 30.02 13.64 -10.23
N GLU A 170 31.07 12.83 -10.04
CA GLU A 170 32.01 12.97 -8.91
C GLU A 170 32.73 14.33 -8.93
N ALA A 171 32.95 14.88 -10.12
CA ALA A 171 33.48 16.23 -10.28
C ALA A 171 32.51 17.30 -9.74
N SER A 172 31.19 17.13 -9.90
CA SER A 172 30.19 18.00 -9.29
C SER A 172 30.22 17.89 -7.77
N GLY A 173 30.38 16.69 -7.21
CA GLY A 173 30.50 16.50 -5.77
C GLY A 173 31.72 17.21 -5.17
N ARG A 174 32.86 17.15 -5.86
CA ARG A 174 34.07 17.88 -5.45
C ARG A 174 33.90 19.41 -5.52
N ARG A 175 33.24 19.91 -6.56
CA ARG A 175 32.93 21.35 -6.69
C ARG A 175 31.97 21.82 -5.58
N PHE A 176 30.95 21.04 -5.27
CA PHE A 176 30.02 21.33 -4.18
C PHE A 176 30.75 21.41 -2.83
N ALA A 177 31.61 20.45 -2.52
CA ALA A 177 32.39 20.48 -1.30
C ALA A 177 33.34 21.70 -1.22
N ALA A 178 34.00 22.04 -2.33
CA ALA A 178 34.83 23.24 -2.42
C ALA A 178 34.02 24.52 -2.22
N ALA A 179 32.79 24.59 -2.74
CA ALA A 179 31.87 25.72 -2.53
C ALA A 179 31.49 25.90 -1.05
N GLY A 180 31.44 24.80 -0.27
CA GLY A 180 31.30 24.86 1.18
C GLY A 180 32.58 25.24 1.94
N GLY A 181 33.68 25.55 1.25
CA GLY A 181 34.96 25.86 1.92
C GLY A 181 35.56 24.66 2.64
N VAL A 182 35.21 23.44 2.23
CA VAL A 182 35.79 22.20 2.77
C VAL A 182 37.14 21.94 2.08
N PRO A 183 38.25 21.79 2.82
CA PRO A 183 39.55 21.54 2.21
C PRO A 183 39.56 20.25 1.39
N ALA A 184 40.31 20.24 0.29
CA ALA A 184 40.47 19.06 -0.55
C ALA A 184 40.96 17.86 0.28
N GLY A 185 40.34 16.69 0.09
CA GLY A 185 40.66 15.47 0.85
C GLY A 185 39.94 15.32 2.20
N THR A 186 39.20 16.33 2.66
CA THR A 186 38.41 16.24 3.91
C THR A 186 37.10 15.46 3.72
N VAL A 187 36.56 15.48 2.50
CA VAL A 187 35.33 14.77 2.12
C VAL A 187 35.64 13.66 1.13
N ARG A 188 34.88 12.56 1.25
CA ARG A 188 34.86 11.47 0.28
C ARG A 188 33.64 11.63 -0.62
N VAL A 189 33.86 11.80 -1.92
CA VAL A 189 32.77 11.74 -2.89
C VAL A 189 32.52 10.27 -3.22
N ARG A 190 31.31 9.78 -2.96
CA ARG A 190 30.87 8.43 -3.33
C ARG A 190 29.83 8.51 -4.42
N THR A 191 29.93 7.61 -5.38
CA THR A 191 28.92 7.44 -6.41
C THR A 191 27.69 6.75 -5.79
N SER A 192 26.49 7.27 -6.05
CA SER A 192 25.22 6.70 -5.59
C SER A 192 24.13 6.98 -6.62
N ASP A 193 23.31 5.97 -6.91
CA ASP A 193 22.10 6.05 -7.74
C ASP A 193 20.86 6.48 -6.95
N GLU A 194 21.02 6.82 -5.66
CA GLU A 194 19.93 7.31 -4.81
C GLU A 194 19.27 8.56 -5.39
N ALA A 195 17.94 8.55 -5.48
CA ALA A 195 17.13 9.72 -5.81
C ALA A 195 15.99 9.86 -4.80
N PRO A 196 16.29 10.36 -3.58
CA PRO A 196 15.27 10.51 -2.55
C PRO A 196 14.13 11.41 -3.02
N ARG A 197 12.90 10.96 -2.78
CA ARG A 197 11.68 11.71 -3.08
C ARG A 197 10.75 11.66 -1.87
N PRO A 198 9.89 12.68 -1.67
CA PRO A 198 8.80 12.58 -0.71
C PRO A 198 7.90 11.38 -1.04
N LEU A 199 7.46 10.65 -0.01
CA LEU A 199 6.52 9.53 -0.14
C LEU A 199 5.17 9.95 0.44
N PHE A 200 4.12 9.91 -0.38
CA PHE A 200 2.74 10.18 0.01
C PHE A 200 1.85 8.99 -0.33
N ASP A 201 0.82 8.76 0.46
CA ASP A 201 -0.15 7.71 0.20
C ASP A 201 -1.37 8.23 -0.56
N VAL A 202 -1.90 7.40 -1.44
CA VAL A 202 -3.24 7.55 -2.02
C VAL A 202 -4.14 6.53 -1.33
N ARG A 203 -5.17 7.03 -0.64
CA ARG A 203 -6.13 6.23 0.11
C ARG A 203 -7.54 6.61 -0.31
N GLY A 204 -8.43 5.65 -0.41
CA GLY A 204 -9.84 5.93 -0.70
C GLY A 204 -10.44 6.87 0.36
N GLY A 205 -11.30 7.80 -0.05
CA GLY A 205 -11.89 8.83 0.80
C GLY A 205 -11.07 10.12 0.91
N ASP A 206 -9.74 10.08 0.76
CA ASP A 206 -8.90 11.28 0.91
C ASP A 206 -9.28 12.39 -0.10
N ALA A 207 -9.14 13.65 0.31
CA ALA A 207 -9.37 14.79 -0.58
C ALA A 207 -8.28 14.91 -1.64
N PHE A 208 -8.68 15.27 -2.86
CA PHE A 208 -7.79 15.81 -3.88
C PHE A 208 -8.43 17.03 -4.54
N LEU A 209 -7.58 17.92 -5.06
CA LEU A 209 -8.00 19.14 -5.73
C LEU A 209 -7.76 19.01 -7.24
N ILE A 210 -8.70 19.52 -8.04
CA ILE A 210 -8.63 19.53 -9.49
C ILE A 210 -8.31 20.96 -9.93
N ASN A 211 -7.20 21.14 -10.63
CA ASN A 211 -6.67 22.43 -11.06
C ASN A 211 -6.61 23.48 -9.93
N ASN A 212 -6.42 23.01 -8.68
CA ASN A 212 -6.47 23.82 -7.45
C ASN A 212 -7.77 24.65 -7.26
N ALA A 213 -8.88 24.23 -7.87
CA ALA A 213 -10.14 24.97 -7.88
C ALA A 213 -11.33 24.16 -7.34
N ALA A 214 -11.45 22.89 -7.72
CA ALA A 214 -12.51 22.00 -7.25
C ALA A 214 -11.95 20.94 -6.30
N ARG A 215 -12.78 20.41 -5.40
CA ARG A 215 -12.44 19.31 -4.48
C ARG A 215 -13.33 18.11 -4.75
N CYS A 216 -12.71 16.95 -4.88
CA CYS A 216 -13.37 15.65 -4.85
C CYS A 216 -12.64 14.71 -3.88
N SER A 217 -13.16 13.50 -3.76
CA SER A 217 -12.59 12.44 -2.94
C SER A 217 -12.04 11.32 -3.81
N VAL A 218 -10.92 10.73 -3.40
CA VAL A 218 -10.35 9.52 -4.00
C VAL A 218 -11.34 8.37 -3.80
N GLY A 219 -11.58 7.58 -4.84
CA GLY A 219 -12.41 6.38 -4.74
C GLY A 219 -11.60 5.19 -4.26
N PHE A 220 -10.92 4.52 -5.19
CA PHE A 220 -10.05 3.39 -4.87
C PHE A 220 -8.72 3.51 -5.59
N SER A 221 -7.66 3.13 -4.89
CA SER A 221 -6.34 2.94 -5.47
C SER A 221 -6.37 1.86 -6.54
N VAL A 222 -5.79 2.16 -7.70
CA VAL A 222 -5.49 1.20 -8.76
C VAL A 222 -4.00 1.25 -9.04
N VAL A 223 -3.45 0.22 -9.68
CA VAL A 223 -2.03 0.22 -10.06
C VAL A 223 -1.73 1.49 -10.89
N GLY A 224 -0.81 2.31 -10.40
CA GLY A 224 -0.40 3.58 -11.03
C GLY A 224 -1.34 4.78 -10.79
N GLY A 225 -2.38 4.67 -9.96
CA GLY A 225 -3.32 5.77 -9.78
C GLY A 225 -4.49 5.50 -8.84
N PHE A 226 -5.62 6.18 -9.11
CA PHE A 226 -6.88 5.95 -8.44
C PHE A 226 -8.08 6.21 -9.35
N VAL A 227 -9.22 5.60 -9.02
CA VAL A 227 -10.52 5.90 -9.64
C VAL A 227 -11.28 6.94 -8.81
N THR A 228 -12.09 7.76 -9.48
CA THR A 228 -12.93 8.81 -8.89
C THR A 228 -14.16 9.03 -9.80
N ALA A 229 -14.96 10.07 -9.56
CA ALA A 229 -16.11 10.42 -10.41
C ALA A 229 -15.69 11.21 -11.65
N GLY A 230 -16.44 11.07 -12.74
CA GLY A 230 -16.14 11.70 -14.02
C GLY A 230 -16.44 13.18 -14.03
N HIS A 231 -17.50 13.60 -13.34
CA HIS A 231 -17.86 15.02 -13.21
C HIS A 231 -16.82 15.86 -12.45
N CYS A 232 -15.87 15.22 -11.74
CA CYS A 232 -14.80 15.92 -11.02
C CYS A 232 -13.76 16.55 -11.95
N GLY A 233 -13.54 16.01 -13.15
CA GLY A 233 -12.46 16.46 -14.03
C GLY A 233 -12.45 15.78 -15.40
N ARG A 234 -11.74 16.40 -16.33
CA ARG A 234 -11.59 15.97 -17.73
C ARG A 234 -10.17 15.44 -17.98
N PRO A 235 -9.97 14.61 -19.01
CA PRO A 235 -8.62 14.17 -19.38
C PRO A 235 -7.67 15.36 -19.56
N GLY A 236 -6.52 15.31 -18.90
CA GLY A 236 -5.52 16.38 -18.88
C GLY A 236 -5.60 17.32 -17.66
N ASP A 237 -6.68 17.31 -16.89
CA ASP A 237 -6.78 18.11 -15.67
C ASP A 237 -5.77 17.63 -14.61
N ARG A 238 -5.08 18.60 -13.98
CA ARG A 238 -4.05 18.32 -12.98
C ARG A 238 -4.68 18.17 -11.60
N THR A 239 -4.08 17.29 -10.80
CA THR A 239 -4.52 17.03 -9.43
C THR A 239 -3.42 17.33 -8.43
N THR A 240 -3.82 17.86 -7.27
CA THR A 240 -2.99 17.96 -6.07
C THR A 240 -3.67 17.24 -4.93
N GLY A 241 -2.90 16.63 -4.02
CA GLY A 241 -3.48 15.98 -2.84
C GLY A 241 -3.95 16.99 -1.79
N ALA A 242 -4.54 16.51 -0.71
CA ALA A 242 -4.97 17.33 0.43
C ALA A 242 -3.84 18.21 1.02
N ASN A 243 -2.59 17.74 0.90
CA ASN A 243 -1.37 18.46 1.29
C ASN A 243 -0.91 19.54 0.27
N ARG A 244 -1.68 19.77 -0.80
CA ARG A 244 -1.38 20.68 -1.92
C ARG A 244 -0.13 20.33 -2.74
N VAL A 245 0.40 19.13 -2.59
CA VAL A 245 1.51 18.64 -3.41
C VAL A 245 0.96 18.07 -4.73
N ALA A 246 1.70 18.26 -5.82
CA ALA A 246 1.36 17.69 -7.13
C ALA A 246 1.17 16.18 -7.01
N GLN A 247 0.02 15.69 -7.48
CA GLN A 247 -0.38 14.29 -7.31
C GLN A 247 -0.41 13.54 -8.64
N GLY A 248 -1.09 14.08 -9.64
CA GLY A 248 -1.34 13.35 -10.87
C GLY A 248 -2.16 14.11 -11.89
N THR A 249 -2.66 13.38 -12.89
CA THR A 249 -3.48 13.94 -13.96
C THR A 249 -4.62 12.98 -14.30
N PHE A 250 -5.80 13.51 -14.61
CA PHE A 250 -6.89 12.71 -15.18
C PHE A 250 -6.45 12.10 -16.51
N ALA A 251 -6.39 10.77 -16.56
CA ALA A 251 -6.04 9.98 -17.74
C ALA A 251 -7.28 9.66 -18.59
N ALA A 252 -8.43 9.45 -17.94
CA ALA A 252 -9.70 9.18 -18.60
C ALA A 252 -10.85 9.70 -17.72
N SER A 253 -11.96 10.07 -18.34
CA SER A 253 -13.19 10.48 -17.66
C SER A 253 -14.38 10.28 -18.58
N SER A 254 -15.53 9.92 -18.02
CA SER A 254 -16.81 9.80 -18.71
C SER A 254 -17.89 10.43 -17.84
N PHE A 255 -18.48 11.53 -18.32
CA PHE A 255 -19.64 12.22 -17.74
C PHE A 255 -20.17 13.26 -18.73
N PRO A 256 -21.51 13.33 -19.00
CA PRO A 256 -22.57 12.42 -18.54
C PRO A 256 -22.56 11.08 -19.31
N GLY A 257 -23.63 10.29 -19.19
CA GLY A 257 -23.76 8.92 -19.72
C GLY A 257 -23.37 7.89 -18.65
N ASP A 258 -22.12 7.96 -18.22
CA ASP A 258 -21.57 7.32 -17.02
C ASP A 258 -21.08 8.41 -16.04
N ASP A 259 -20.54 8.04 -14.88
CA ASP A 259 -19.87 9.00 -14.00
C ASP A 259 -18.62 8.41 -13.33
N TRP A 260 -17.55 8.25 -14.11
CA TRP A 260 -16.25 7.78 -13.61
C TRP A 260 -15.08 8.55 -14.20
N GLY A 261 -13.99 8.60 -13.44
CA GLY A 261 -12.71 9.17 -13.82
C GLY A 261 -11.54 8.30 -13.33
N VAL A 262 -10.42 8.38 -14.02
CA VAL A 262 -9.17 7.69 -13.70
C VAL A 262 -8.07 8.72 -13.61
N VAL A 263 -7.43 8.83 -12.45
CA VAL A 263 -6.28 9.70 -12.23
C VAL A 263 -5.02 8.86 -12.15
N ARG A 264 -4.03 9.18 -12.99
CA ARG A 264 -2.69 8.59 -12.90
C ARG A 264 -1.83 9.45 -11.99
N VAL A 265 -1.21 8.86 -10.98
CA VAL A 265 -0.36 9.59 -10.03
C VAL A 265 1.10 9.61 -10.49
N ASN A 266 1.86 10.60 -10.00
CA ASN A 266 3.30 10.69 -10.19
C ASN A 266 4.05 9.76 -9.22
N GLY A 267 5.38 9.79 -9.28
CA GLY A 267 6.21 8.92 -8.45
C GLY A 267 6.08 9.13 -6.94
N ASP A 268 5.85 10.36 -6.48
CA ASP A 268 5.75 10.67 -5.04
C ASP A 268 4.49 10.04 -4.41
N TRP A 269 3.54 9.70 -5.28
CA TRP A 269 2.29 8.96 -5.19
C TRP A 269 2.37 7.44 -4.92
N THR A 270 2.08 6.92 -3.73
CA THR A 270 1.94 5.46 -3.49
C THR A 270 0.46 5.05 -3.31
N PRO A 271 -0.14 4.35 -4.30
CA PRO A 271 -1.46 3.75 -4.15
C PRO A 271 -1.53 2.71 -3.03
N GLN A 272 -2.45 2.91 -2.07
CA GLN A 272 -2.67 2.00 -0.95
C GLN A 272 -4.01 1.27 -1.08
N GLY A 273 -4.04 -0.03 -0.78
CA GLY A 273 -5.24 -0.87 -0.78
C GLY A 273 -6.15 -0.65 0.43
N VAL A 274 -6.42 0.61 0.77
CA VAL A 274 -7.19 1.01 1.96
C VAL A 274 -8.12 2.18 1.66
N VAL A 275 -9.15 2.32 2.50
CA VAL A 275 -10.06 3.48 2.54
C VAL A 275 -9.94 4.13 3.91
N ASN A 276 -9.83 5.46 3.95
CA ASN A 276 -9.84 6.26 5.16
C ASN A 276 -11.20 6.11 5.86
N ASP A 277 -11.20 5.79 7.16
CA ASP A 277 -12.44 5.69 7.93
C ASP A 277 -12.90 7.06 8.50
N PHE A 278 -12.06 8.09 8.35
CA PHE A 278 -12.21 9.46 8.88
C PHE A 278 -12.30 9.55 10.41
N ASN A 279 -11.93 8.48 11.12
CA ASN A 279 -11.85 8.38 12.56
C ASN A 279 -10.43 8.05 13.06
N GLY A 280 -9.42 8.35 12.23
CA GLY A 280 -8.00 8.12 12.53
C GLY A 280 -7.49 6.73 12.14
N GLY A 281 -8.30 5.93 11.44
CA GLY A 281 -7.94 4.60 10.96
C GLY A 281 -8.17 4.43 9.45
N THR A 282 -7.99 3.19 9.00
CA THR A 282 -8.23 2.78 7.62
C THR A 282 -8.92 1.42 7.59
N VAL A 283 -9.74 1.21 6.56
CA VAL A 283 -10.39 -0.06 6.25
C VAL A 283 -9.66 -0.71 5.07
N PRO A 284 -9.24 -1.99 5.18
CA PRO A 284 -8.60 -2.68 4.06
C PRO A 284 -9.58 -2.92 2.92
N VAL A 285 -9.07 -2.87 1.69
CA VAL A 285 -9.78 -3.26 0.47
C VAL A 285 -9.23 -4.61 0.02
N ASN A 286 -10.04 -5.66 -0.01
CA ASN A 286 -9.59 -7.03 -0.37
C ASN A 286 -10.16 -7.54 -1.69
N GLY A 287 -10.95 -6.72 -2.38
CA GLY A 287 -11.53 -7.07 -3.67
C GLY A 287 -12.67 -6.13 -4.04
N SER A 288 -13.44 -6.53 -5.05
CA SER A 288 -14.57 -5.76 -5.59
C SER A 288 -15.81 -6.64 -5.83
N THR A 289 -16.04 -7.61 -4.95
CA THR A 289 -17.25 -8.45 -5.00
C THR A 289 -18.48 -7.57 -4.77
N GLU A 290 -19.37 -7.53 -5.75
CA GLU A 290 -20.54 -6.64 -5.74
C GLU A 290 -21.62 -7.13 -4.75
N ALA A 291 -22.04 -6.26 -3.84
CA ALA A 291 -23.00 -6.56 -2.78
C ALA A 291 -24.45 -6.39 -3.24
N PRO A 292 -25.37 -7.33 -2.91
CA PRO A 292 -26.75 -7.32 -3.43
C PRO A 292 -27.59 -6.15 -2.88
N VAL A 293 -28.75 -5.90 -3.51
CA VAL A 293 -29.77 -5.01 -2.94
C VAL A 293 -30.15 -5.49 -1.53
N GLY A 294 -30.27 -4.55 -0.58
CA GLY A 294 -30.49 -4.81 0.84
C GLY A 294 -29.20 -4.97 1.65
N ALA A 295 -28.04 -5.15 1.01
CA ALA A 295 -26.76 -5.24 1.72
C ALA A 295 -26.40 -3.89 2.37
N SER A 296 -25.76 -3.98 3.54
CA SER A 296 -25.13 -2.82 4.17
C SER A 296 -24.00 -2.30 3.31
N VAL A 297 -23.93 -0.99 3.15
CA VAL A 297 -22.88 -0.31 2.40
C VAL A 297 -22.49 0.97 3.12
N CYS A 298 -21.20 1.24 3.15
CA CYS A 298 -20.62 2.44 3.71
C CYS A 298 -19.88 3.21 2.62
N ARG A 299 -19.86 4.53 2.71
CA ARG A 299 -19.10 5.39 1.82
C ARG A 299 -18.20 6.31 2.62
N SER A 300 -17.06 6.65 2.04
CA SER A 300 -16.04 7.51 2.63
C SER A 300 -15.75 8.68 1.70
N GLY A 301 -15.84 9.91 2.22
CA GLY A 301 -15.65 11.13 1.45
C GLY A 301 -15.12 12.29 2.30
N SER A 302 -14.41 13.21 1.65
CA SER A 302 -13.65 14.27 2.30
C SER A 302 -14.47 15.33 3.02
N THR A 303 -15.79 15.42 2.76
CA THR A 303 -16.64 16.45 3.36
C THR A 303 -17.34 15.93 4.61
N THR A 304 -17.95 14.75 4.53
CA THR A 304 -18.81 14.25 5.63
C THR A 304 -18.33 12.94 6.26
N GLY A 305 -17.13 12.49 5.89
CA GLY A 305 -16.46 11.31 6.43
C GLY A 305 -17.11 10.00 6.00
N THR A 306 -17.14 9.04 6.92
CA THR A 306 -17.76 7.73 6.69
C THR A 306 -19.23 7.72 7.04
N ARG A 307 -20.09 7.33 6.10
CA ARG A 307 -21.55 7.19 6.30
C ARG A 307 -22.03 5.85 5.77
N CYS A 308 -22.99 5.24 6.45
CA CYS A 308 -23.46 3.90 6.11
C CYS A 308 -24.99 3.84 5.97
N GLY A 309 -25.46 2.81 5.30
CA GLY A 309 -26.86 2.51 5.05
C GLY A 309 -26.98 1.24 4.22
N VAL A 310 -27.92 1.21 3.27
CA VAL A 310 -28.21 0.03 2.46
C VAL A 310 -28.32 0.35 0.97
N ILE A 311 -28.00 -0.65 0.16
CA ILE A 311 -28.26 -0.64 -1.28
C ILE A 311 -29.76 -0.81 -1.50
N GLN A 312 -30.40 0.14 -2.20
CA GLN A 312 -31.84 0.13 -2.45
C GLN A 312 -32.20 -0.39 -3.83
N ALA A 313 -31.41 -0.04 -4.86
CA ALA A 313 -31.66 -0.43 -6.24
C ALA A 313 -30.37 -0.38 -7.04
N ARG A 314 -30.31 -1.13 -8.15
CA ARG A 314 -29.23 -1.11 -9.13
C ARG A 314 -29.75 -0.68 -10.48
N ASN A 315 -28.85 -0.34 -11.41
CA ASN A 315 -29.19 0.09 -12.75
C ASN A 315 -30.18 1.29 -12.77
N ALA A 316 -29.98 2.22 -11.84
CA ALA A 316 -30.74 3.44 -11.75
C ALA A 316 -30.26 4.45 -12.80
N THR A 317 -31.21 5.18 -13.37
CA THR A 317 -30.95 6.32 -14.25
C THR A 317 -31.24 7.60 -13.49
N VAL A 318 -30.31 8.56 -13.57
CA VAL A 318 -30.41 9.87 -12.94
C VAL A 318 -30.23 10.94 -14.00
N ASN A 319 -31.08 11.96 -13.98
CA ASN A 319 -30.99 13.11 -14.88
C ASN A 319 -30.33 14.27 -14.12
N TYR A 320 -29.04 14.49 -14.36
CA TYR A 320 -28.33 15.66 -13.87
C TYR A 320 -28.52 16.85 -14.82
N PRO A 321 -28.28 18.10 -14.37
CA PRO A 321 -28.29 19.27 -15.24
C PRO A 321 -27.37 19.14 -16.48
N GLU A 322 -26.25 18.45 -16.34
CA GLU A 322 -25.26 18.22 -17.39
C GLU A 322 -25.65 17.09 -18.35
N GLY A 323 -26.57 16.20 -17.93
CA GLY A 323 -27.09 15.11 -18.74
C GLY A 323 -27.50 13.88 -17.95
N THR A 324 -28.05 12.90 -18.66
CA THR A 324 -28.48 11.62 -18.06
C THR A 324 -27.29 10.70 -17.80
N VAL A 325 -27.26 10.09 -16.61
CA VAL A 325 -26.31 9.02 -16.24
C VAL A 325 -27.11 7.75 -15.94
N THR A 326 -26.66 6.62 -16.48
CA THR A 326 -27.33 5.31 -16.34
C THR A 326 -26.47 4.32 -15.55
N GLY A 327 -27.02 3.16 -15.19
CA GLY A 327 -26.23 2.10 -14.55
C GLY A 327 -25.88 2.31 -13.07
N LEU A 328 -26.35 3.39 -12.45
CA LEU A 328 -25.97 3.75 -11.07
C LEU A 328 -26.61 2.81 -10.03
N THR A 329 -25.95 2.69 -8.88
CA THR A 329 -26.54 2.03 -7.70
C THR A 329 -27.08 3.06 -6.73
N ARG A 330 -28.34 2.93 -6.35
CA ARG A 330 -29.06 3.82 -5.43
C ARG A 330 -28.94 3.31 -3.99
N THR A 331 -28.71 4.23 -3.06
CA THR A 331 -28.63 3.94 -1.61
C THR A 331 -29.39 4.99 -0.79
N ASN A 332 -29.66 4.69 0.48
CA ASN A 332 -30.18 5.67 1.45
C ASN A 332 -29.09 6.36 2.28
N VAL A 333 -27.81 6.21 1.89
CA VAL A 333 -26.72 6.88 2.57
C VAL A 333 -26.72 8.35 2.13
N CYS A 334 -26.55 9.28 3.07
CA CYS A 334 -26.41 10.71 2.74
C CYS A 334 -25.06 11.00 2.06
N ALA A 335 -24.93 12.13 1.35
CA ALA A 335 -23.69 12.69 0.82
C ALA A 335 -23.82 14.19 0.58
N GLU A 336 -22.70 14.92 0.60
CA GLU A 336 -22.66 16.37 0.41
C GLU A 336 -21.55 16.78 -0.59
N PRO A 337 -21.58 18.02 -1.12
CA PRO A 337 -20.57 18.49 -2.07
C PRO A 337 -19.13 18.25 -1.57
N GLY A 338 -18.30 17.63 -2.41
CA GLY A 338 -16.93 17.21 -2.10
C GLY A 338 -16.78 15.74 -1.70
N ASP A 339 -17.87 15.03 -1.37
CA ASP A 339 -17.87 13.56 -1.22
C ASP A 339 -17.87 12.83 -2.57
N SER A 340 -18.13 13.56 -3.67
CA SER A 340 -18.03 13.09 -5.06
C SER A 340 -16.71 12.35 -5.31
N GLY A 341 -16.80 11.21 -5.99
CA GLY A 341 -15.68 10.31 -6.25
C GLY A 341 -15.29 9.39 -5.09
N GLY A 342 -15.79 9.66 -3.87
CA GLY A 342 -15.43 8.91 -2.66
C GLY A 342 -15.81 7.42 -2.71
N ALA A 343 -15.06 6.61 -1.95
CA ALA A 343 -15.13 5.15 -1.95
C ALA A 343 -16.43 4.60 -1.36
N TRP A 344 -17.00 3.55 -1.94
CA TRP A 344 -18.10 2.76 -1.35
C TRP A 344 -17.67 1.32 -1.05
N LEU A 345 -17.79 0.89 0.20
CA LEU A 345 -17.42 -0.44 0.69
C LEU A 345 -18.63 -1.21 1.23
N SER A 346 -18.66 -2.51 0.97
CA SER A 346 -19.48 -3.46 1.70
C SER A 346 -18.55 -4.50 2.32
N GLY A 347 -18.39 -4.47 3.65
CA GLY A 347 -17.27 -5.14 4.30
C GLY A 347 -15.93 -4.58 3.81
N ASP A 348 -15.08 -5.45 3.27
CA ASP A 348 -13.79 -5.11 2.67
C ASP A 348 -13.82 -5.12 1.12
N GLN A 349 -15.02 -5.12 0.52
CA GLN A 349 -15.22 -5.19 -0.92
C GLN A 349 -15.60 -3.84 -1.50
N ALA A 350 -14.82 -3.36 -2.48
CA ALA A 350 -15.09 -2.15 -3.24
C ALA A 350 -16.38 -2.27 -4.08
N GLN A 351 -17.28 -1.30 -3.93
CA GLN A 351 -18.58 -1.26 -4.59
C GLN A 351 -18.63 -0.20 -5.70
N GLY A 352 -18.10 1.00 -5.44
CA GLY A 352 -18.21 2.10 -6.39
C GLY A 352 -17.67 3.44 -5.89
N VAL A 353 -17.85 4.46 -6.73
CA VAL A 353 -17.45 5.85 -6.43
C VAL A 353 -18.69 6.75 -6.39
N THR A 354 -18.75 7.69 -5.45
CA THR A 354 -19.90 8.60 -5.30
C THR A 354 -20.12 9.42 -6.57
N SER A 355 -21.31 9.32 -7.18
CA SER A 355 -21.70 10.13 -8.34
C SER A 355 -22.43 11.39 -7.90
N GLY A 356 -23.53 11.23 -7.16
CA GLY A 356 -24.37 12.36 -6.75
C GLY A 356 -25.55 11.91 -5.93
N GLY A 357 -26.39 12.84 -5.51
CA GLY A 357 -27.50 12.53 -4.62
C GLY A 357 -28.41 13.72 -4.34
N SER A 358 -29.34 13.52 -3.40
CA SER A 358 -30.24 14.54 -2.89
C SER A 358 -30.38 14.43 -1.37
N GLY A 359 -30.76 15.54 -0.73
CA GLY A 359 -30.78 15.67 0.73
C GLY A 359 -29.42 16.10 1.29
N ASP A 360 -29.18 15.78 2.56
CA ASP A 360 -27.94 16.11 3.28
C ASP A 360 -27.70 15.13 4.44
N CYS A 361 -26.57 15.23 5.14
CA CYS A 361 -26.27 14.35 6.26
C CYS A 361 -26.90 14.77 7.60
N THR A 362 -27.73 15.82 7.62
CA THR A 362 -28.54 16.24 8.78
C THR A 362 -29.96 15.67 8.73
N ARG A 363 -30.60 15.67 7.55
CA ARG A 363 -31.99 15.27 7.32
C ARG A 363 -32.11 13.90 6.64
N GLY A 364 -30.98 13.35 6.20
CA GLY A 364 -30.93 12.15 5.37
C GLY A 364 -31.05 12.49 3.89
N GLY A 365 -30.84 11.47 3.07
CA GLY A 365 -30.79 11.65 1.62
C GLY A 365 -30.71 10.34 0.86
N VAL A 366 -30.60 10.47 -0.45
CA VAL A 366 -30.38 9.38 -1.39
C VAL A 366 -29.09 9.68 -2.13
N THR A 367 -28.18 8.73 -2.15
CA THR A 367 -26.93 8.87 -2.91
C THR A 367 -26.76 7.72 -3.87
N PHE A 368 -26.26 8.06 -5.05
CA PHE A 368 -25.96 7.16 -6.15
C PHE A 368 -24.45 7.01 -6.29
N PHE A 369 -24.00 5.79 -6.56
CA PHE A 369 -22.62 5.50 -6.90
C PHE A 369 -22.49 4.81 -8.25
N GLN A 370 -21.40 5.12 -8.95
CA GLN A 370 -20.97 4.45 -10.16
C GLN A 370 -20.25 3.14 -9.77
N PRO A 371 -20.69 1.96 -10.24
CA PRO A 371 -20.08 0.68 -9.87
C PRO A 371 -18.59 0.59 -10.24
N VAL A 372 -17.74 0.19 -9.28
CA VAL A 372 -16.27 0.17 -9.47
C VAL A 372 -15.84 -0.84 -10.54
N ASN A 373 -16.54 -1.97 -10.62
CA ASN A 373 -16.22 -3.04 -11.58
C ASN A 373 -16.34 -2.58 -13.03
N GLU A 374 -17.27 -1.67 -13.33
CA GLU A 374 -17.37 -1.08 -14.67
C GLU A 374 -16.13 -0.25 -14.99
N ILE A 375 -15.72 0.62 -14.07
CA ILE A 375 -14.54 1.50 -14.22
C ILE A 375 -13.29 0.65 -14.46
N LEU A 376 -13.09 -0.39 -13.64
CA LEU A 376 -11.95 -1.30 -13.73
C LEU A 376 -11.92 -2.03 -15.07
N GLN A 377 -13.06 -2.58 -15.52
CA GLN A 377 -13.14 -3.33 -16.77
C GLN A 377 -12.94 -2.44 -17.99
N ARG A 378 -13.59 -1.28 -18.01
CA ARG A 378 -13.57 -0.36 -19.16
C ARG A 378 -12.20 0.28 -19.40
N ASN A 379 -11.42 0.46 -18.33
CA ASN A 379 -10.11 1.10 -18.39
C ASN A 379 -8.95 0.10 -18.19
N ASN A 380 -9.25 -1.20 -18.14
CA ASN A 380 -8.26 -2.27 -17.90
C ASN A 380 -7.39 -2.01 -16.66
N LEU A 381 -8.02 -1.61 -15.55
CA LEU A 381 -7.34 -1.26 -14.31
C LEU A 381 -7.34 -2.44 -13.34
N THR A 382 -6.26 -2.53 -12.57
CA THR A 382 -6.12 -3.47 -11.44
C THR A 382 -6.32 -2.71 -10.13
N LEU A 383 -7.31 -3.11 -9.35
CA LEU A 383 -7.54 -2.60 -7.99
C LEU A 383 -6.36 -2.97 -7.09
N VAL A 384 -5.84 -2.01 -6.32
CA VAL A 384 -4.84 -2.30 -5.28
C VAL A 384 -5.57 -2.83 -4.04
N THR A 385 -5.16 -4.00 -3.55
CA THR A 385 -5.74 -4.61 -2.35
C THR A 385 -4.78 -4.55 -1.16
N ALA A 386 -5.30 -4.77 0.05
CA ALA A 386 -4.48 -4.73 1.26
C ALA A 386 -3.38 -5.81 1.28
N ALA A 387 -3.55 -6.90 0.54
CA ALA A 387 -2.51 -7.91 0.34
C ALA A 387 -1.36 -7.41 -0.55
N ASP A 388 -1.62 -6.43 -1.42
CA ASP A 388 -0.63 -5.81 -2.32
C ASP A 388 0.14 -4.67 -1.64
N GLY A 389 -0.37 -4.14 -0.51
CA GLY A 389 0.19 -3.00 0.23
C GLY A 389 1.54 -3.25 0.93
N GLY A 390 2.23 -4.33 0.59
CA GLY A 390 3.56 -4.68 1.11
C GLY A 390 4.72 -4.45 0.13
N THR A 391 4.47 -4.04 -1.11
CA THR A 391 5.53 -3.86 -2.12
C THR A 391 5.24 -2.69 -3.06
N PRO A 392 6.19 -1.77 -3.28
CA PRO A 392 6.08 -0.77 -4.34
C PRO A 392 6.12 -1.48 -5.70
N SER A 393 5.03 -1.45 -6.46
CA SER A 393 5.04 -1.89 -7.86
C SER A 393 5.53 -0.74 -8.75
N THR A 394 6.78 -0.82 -9.21
CA THR A 394 7.30 0.04 -10.29
C THR A 394 6.61 -0.32 -11.62
N PRO A 395 6.18 0.66 -12.45
CA PRO A 395 5.69 0.38 -13.81
C PRO A 395 6.80 -0.18 -14.71
N PRO A 396 6.51 -1.08 -15.69
CA PRO A 396 7.51 -1.50 -16.66
C PRO A 396 7.92 -0.31 -17.56
N ALA A 397 9.21 -0.03 -17.64
CA ALA A 397 9.77 0.86 -18.65
C ALA A 397 10.15 0.05 -19.89
N ASP A 398 9.68 0.49 -21.05
CA ASP A 398 10.07 -0.03 -22.36
C ASP A 398 11.52 0.34 -22.70
N GLY A 399 12.30 -0.67 -23.11
CA GLY A 399 13.31 -0.56 -24.18
C GLY A 399 14.74 -0.15 -23.84
N GLY A 400 15.70 -1.07 -24.04
CA GLY A 400 17.03 -0.73 -24.59
C GLY A 400 18.29 -1.37 -23.98
N ALA A 401 18.64 -2.56 -24.45
CA ALA A 401 20.01 -3.10 -24.69
C ALA A 401 21.08 -3.23 -23.57
N THR A 402 21.21 -4.48 -23.09
CA THR A 402 22.37 -5.37 -22.77
C THR A 402 23.71 -4.84 -22.18
N PRO A 403 24.10 -5.39 -21.00
CA PRO A 403 25.49 -5.82 -20.72
C PRO A 403 25.63 -7.30 -20.23
N PRO A 404 26.86 -7.85 -20.05
CA PRO A 404 27.23 -9.24 -20.34
C PRO A 404 27.07 -10.26 -19.19
N ALA A 405 27.19 -11.54 -19.58
CA ALA A 405 26.87 -12.75 -18.82
C ALA A 405 27.79 -13.08 -17.63
N PRO A 406 27.22 -13.76 -16.62
CA PRO A 406 27.92 -14.87 -15.96
C PRO A 406 27.06 -16.15 -15.84
N THR A 407 27.65 -17.23 -16.34
CA THR A 407 27.57 -18.64 -15.92
C THR A 407 26.20 -19.31 -15.74
N ALA A 408 25.88 -20.21 -16.69
CA ALA A 408 24.65 -20.99 -16.76
C ALA A 408 24.50 -22.01 -15.60
N PRO A 409 23.34 -22.03 -14.90
CA PRO A 409 22.84 -23.22 -14.23
C PRO A 409 22.29 -24.22 -15.27
N ALA A 410 22.46 -25.51 -15.01
CA ALA A 410 22.14 -26.62 -15.90
C ALA A 410 20.74 -26.51 -16.55
N PRO A 411 20.57 -26.97 -17.81
CA PRO A 411 19.27 -26.95 -18.47
C PRO A 411 18.27 -27.77 -17.65
N PRO A 412 17.02 -27.30 -17.49
CA PRO A 412 15.99 -28.10 -16.87
C PRO A 412 15.81 -29.38 -17.68
N PRO A 413 15.52 -30.53 -17.04
CA PRO A 413 15.31 -31.77 -17.76
C PRO A 413 14.18 -31.56 -18.78
N THR A 414 14.50 -31.76 -20.05
CA THR A 414 13.50 -31.97 -21.09
C THR A 414 12.80 -33.29 -20.79
N GLY A 415 11.69 -33.21 -20.04
CA GLY A 415 10.80 -34.32 -19.74
C GLY A 415 9.36 -33.87 -19.84
N GLY A 416 8.67 -34.31 -20.90
CA GLY A 416 7.20 -34.40 -20.97
C GLY A 416 6.43 -33.15 -21.36
N THR A 417 6.30 -32.86 -22.66
CA THR A 417 5.10 -32.17 -23.17
C THR A 417 3.94 -33.16 -23.16
N ASP A 418 3.23 -33.28 -22.05
CA ASP A 418 2.06 -34.16 -21.96
C ASP A 418 0.83 -33.51 -22.61
N GLY A 419 0.78 -33.60 -23.94
CA GLY A 419 -0.42 -33.90 -24.73
C GLY A 419 -1.64 -32.98 -24.70
N CYS A 420 -1.66 -31.90 -23.92
CA CYS A 420 -2.78 -30.97 -23.84
C CYS A 420 -2.66 -29.84 -24.87
N THR A 421 -3.46 -29.90 -25.93
CA THR A 421 -3.57 -28.86 -26.96
C THR A 421 -4.98 -28.26 -26.98
N GLY A 422 -5.06 -26.96 -27.25
CA GLY A 422 -6.31 -26.21 -27.33
C GLY A 422 -6.07 -24.80 -27.86
N GLN A 423 -7.14 -24.11 -28.28
CA GLN A 423 -7.07 -22.73 -28.77
C GLN A 423 -6.56 -21.77 -27.70
N VAL A 424 -6.85 -22.06 -26.43
CA VAL A 424 -6.40 -21.29 -25.28
C VAL A 424 -5.60 -22.22 -24.36
N SER A 425 -4.38 -21.82 -24.03
CA SER A 425 -3.54 -22.51 -23.05
C SER A 425 -3.24 -21.60 -21.85
N ARG A 426 -3.24 -22.17 -20.65
CA ARG A 426 -3.02 -21.48 -19.37
C ARG A 426 -2.19 -22.36 -18.44
N ALA A 427 -1.13 -21.79 -17.89
CA ALA A 427 -0.37 -22.41 -16.80
C ALA A 427 -0.77 -21.80 -15.46
N GLY A 428 -0.66 -22.58 -14.38
CA GLY A 428 -0.95 -22.10 -13.03
C GLY A 428 -0.22 -22.93 -11.96
N GLN A 429 -0.36 -22.52 -10.70
CA GLN A 429 0.17 -23.23 -9.54
C GLN A 429 -1.01 -23.58 -8.63
N VAL A 430 -1.14 -24.85 -8.22
CA VAL A 430 -2.23 -25.29 -7.35
C VAL A 430 -1.70 -26.25 -6.29
N ALA A 431 -2.21 -26.10 -5.07
CA ALA A 431 -1.94 -26.98 -3.94
C ALA A 431 -3.23 -27.67 -3.47
N ALA A 432 -3.10 -28.80 -2.78
CA ALA A 432 -4.22 -29.53 -2.19
C ALA A 432 -5.12 -28.60 -1.36
N GLY A 433 -6.44 -28.68 -1.59
CA GLY A 433 -7.44 -27.81 -0.94
C GLY A 433 -7.53 -26.39 -1.52
N ARG A 434 -6.66 -26.01 -2.47
CA ARG A 434 -6.73 -24.73 -3.18
C ARG A 434 -7.43 -24.88 -4.52
N VAL A 435 -7.91 -23.75 -5.02
CA VAL A 435 -8.73 -23.66 -6.23
C VAL A 435 -8.27 -22.46 -7.03
N GLN A 436 -8.12 -22.65 -8.34
CA GLN A 436 -7.87 -21.58 -9.29
C GLN A 436 -8.98 -21.53 -10.34
N VAL A 437 -9.46 -20.33 -10.64
CA VAL A 437 -10.47 -20.11 -11.68
C VAL A 437 -9.78 -19.70 -12.98
N GLN A 438 -10.24 -20.25 -14.10
CA GLN A 438 -9.66 -20.07 -15.42
C GLN A 438 -10.74 -19.77 -16.48
N PRO A 439 -10.44 -18.93 -17.48
CA PRO A 439 -9.17 -18.24 -17.69
C PRO A 439 -8.98 -17.05 -16.72
N ASP A 440 -7.78 -16.90 -16.16
CA ASP A 440 -7.29 -15.69 -15.49
C ASP A 440 -8.19 -15.18 -14.34
N GLY A 441 -8.79 -16.10 -13.58
CA GLY A 441 -9.72 -15.79 -12.48
C GLY A 441 -11.14 -15.40 -12.92
N ARG A 442 -11.43 -15.40 -14.23
CA ARG A 442 -12.67 -14.91 -14.84
C ARG A 442 -13.54 -16.06 -15.38
N PHE A 443 -14.49 -15.71 -16.23
CA PHE A 443 -15.32 -16.61 -17.04
C PHE A 443 -15.32 -16.11 -18.48
N PHE A 444 -15.65 -16.98 -19.44
CA PHE A 444 -15.81 -16.65 -20.84
C PHE A 444 -17.25 -16.89 -21.29
N ARG A 445 -17.67 -16.25 -22.37
CA ARG A 445 -18.99 -16.48 -22.99
C ARG A 445 -18.82 -17.25 -24.29
N THR A 446 -19.75 -18.15 -24.57
CA THR A 446 -19.86 -18.84 -25.85
C THR A 446 -21.31 -18.76 -26.36
N SER A 447 -21.50 -18.74 -27.67
CA SER A 447 -22.78 -18.92 -28.36
C SER A 447 -23.33 -20.35 -28.26
N GLY A 448 -22.62 -21.24 -27.57
CA GLY A 448 -22.88 -22.67 -27.54
C GLY A 448 -21.88 -23.40 -28.42
N GLY A 449 -21.75 -24.71 -28.20
CA GLY A 449 -20.73 -25.54 -28.84
C GLY A 449 -20.16 -26.58 -27.89
N THR A 450 -19.23 -27.38 -28.39
CA THR A 450 -18.53 -28.40 -27.61
C THR A 450 -17.33 -27.80 -26.91
N GLN A 451 -17.36 -27.81 -25.58
CA GLN A 451 -16.24 -27.45 -24.72
C GLN A 451 -15.27 -28.62 -24.66
N GLN A 452 -14.05 -28.42 -25.17
CA GLN A 452 -12.96 -29.38 -25.08
C GLN A 452 -11.88 -28.81 -24.17
N ALA A 453 -11.49 -29.53 -23.13
CA ALA A 453 -10.43 -29.10 -22.22
C ALA A 453 -9.55 -30.26 -21.77
N CYS A 454 -8.28 -29.97 -21.51
CA CYS A 454 -7.26 -30.90 -21.08
C CYS A 454 -6.44 -30.24 -19.97
N LEU A 455 -6.35 -30.88 -18.80
CA LEU A 455 -5.60 -30.43 -17.64
C LEU A 455 -4.51 -31.45 -17.32
N ALA A 456 -3.24 -31.04 -17.43
CA ALA A 456 -2.07 -31.81 -17.04
C ALA A 456 -1.45 -31.23 -15.77
N ALA A 457 -0.93 -32.11 -14.91
CA ALA A 457 -0.20 -31.78 -13.69
C ALA A 457 0.90 -32.84 -13.50
N PRO A 458 2.02 -32.51 -12.83
CA PRO A 458 3.14 -33.44 -12.65
C PRO A 458 2.79 -34.59 -11.70
N ASP A 459 3.58 -35.65 -11.76
CA ASP A 459 3.46 -36.83 -10.90
C ASP A 459 3.38 -36.44 -9.41
N GLY A 460 2.45 -37.07 -8.69
CA GLY A 460 2.19 -36.76 -7.29
C GLY A 460 1.28 -35.55 -7.03
N VAL A 461 0.88 -34.81 -8.07
CA VAL A 461 -0.10 -33.72 -7.98
C VAL A 461 -1.43 -34.15 -8.60
N ARG A 462 -2.45 -34.37 -7.76
CA ARG A 462 -3.80 -34.66 -8.23
C ARG A 462 -4.65 -33.41 -8.29
N VAL A 463 -5.28 -33.17 -9.42
CA VAL A 463 -6.07 -31.96 -9.68
C VAL A 463 -7.40 -32.32 -10.33
N ARG A 464 -8.46 -31.60 -9.99
CA ARG A 464 -9.78 -31.72 -10.62
C ARG A 464 -10.01 -30.53 -11.55
N LEU A 465 -10.39 -30.82 -12.79
CA LEU A 465 -10.92 -29.85 -13.73
C LEU A 465 -12.45 -29.85 -13.65
N GLU A 466 -13.05 -28.69 -13.40
CA GLU A 466 -14.51 -28.51 -13.40
C GLU A 466 -14.90 -27.43 -14.41
N LEU A 467 -15.73 -27.76 -15.38
CA LEU A 467 -16.41 -26.75 -16.20
C LEU A 467 -17.65 -26.30 -15.43
N GLN A 468 -17.77 -24.99 -15.20
CA GLN A 468 -18.92 -24.40 -14.52
C GLN A 468 -19.67 -23.45 -15.43
N ARG A 469 -21.00 -23.52 -15.42
CA ARG A 469 -21.91 -22.61 -16.13
C ARG A 469 -22.54 -21.63 -15.15
N PHE A 470 -22.65 -20.36 -15.55
CA PHE A 470 -23.40 -19.37 -14.80
C PHE A 470 -24.90 -19.58 -14.97
N THR A 471 -25.63 -19.72 -13.86
CA THR A 471 -27.09 -19.95 -13.85
C THR A 471 -27.88 -18.67 -13.52
N GLY A 472 -27.29 -17.49 -13.70
CA GLY A 472 -27.90 -16.20 -13.34
C GLY A 472 -27.60 -15.76 -11.90
N THR A 473 -27.39 -16.71 -10.99
CA THR A 473 -27.08 -16.43 -9.56
C THR A 473 -25.74 -16.98 -9.11
N ALA A 474 -25.27 -18.09 -9.69
CA ALA A 474 -24.00 -18.70 -9.33
C ALA A 474 -23.41 -19.51 -10.49
N PHE A 475 -22.13 -19.81 -10.41
CA PHE A 475 -21.50 -20.82 -11.26
C PHE A 475 -21.75 -22.22 -10.69
N ARG A 476 -22.32 -23.10 -11.51
CA ARG A 476 -22.59 -24.51 -11.17
C ARG A 476 -21.77 -25.42 -12.05
N THR A 477 -21.12 -26.42 -11.46
CA THR A 477 -20.35 -27.43 -12.20
C THR A 477 -21.28 -28.22 -13.11
N VAL A 478 -21.00 -28.21 -14.40
CA VAL A 478 -21.76 -28.92 -15.45
C VAL A 478 -20.97 -30.10 -16.03
N ALA A 479 -19.65 -30.13 -15.86
CA ALA A 479 -18.82 -31.29 -16.16
C ALA A 479 -17.55 -31.26 -15.29
N SER A 480 -16.97 -32.42 -14.98
CA SER A 480 -15.71 -32.51 -14.24
C SER A 480 -14.89 -33.74 -14.60
N ALA A 481 -13.57 -33.60 -14.55
CA ALA A 481 -12.59 -34.68 -14.71
C ALA A 481 -11.46 -34.54 -13.69
N VAL A 482 -10.75 -35.61 -13.36
CA VAL A 482 -9.66 -35.62 -12.36
C VAL A 482 -8.41 -36.21 -12.99
N THR A 483 -7.24 -35.64 -12.68
CA THR A 483 -5.96 -36.16 -13.15
C THR A 483 -5.61 -37.46 -12.42
N GLY A 484 -5.14 -38.46 -13.19
CA GLY A 484 -4.56 -39.70 -12.69
C GLY A 484 -3.11 -39.80 -13.17
N ASP A 485 -2.70 -40.96 -13.68
CA ASP A 485 -1.43 -41.14 -14.40
C ASP A 485 -1.46 -40.47 -15.80
N GLU A 486 -2.62 -39.95 -16.20
CA GLU A 486 -2.87 -39.28 -17.48
C GLU A 486 -3.57 -37.92 -17.25
N PRO A 487 -3.45 -36.95 -18.19
CA PRO A 487 -4.14 -35.67 -18.12
C PRO A 487 -5.67 -35.79 -18.07
N ALA A 488 -6.32 -34.95 -17.28
CA ALA A 488 -7.77 -34.90 -17.17
C ALA A 488 -8.38 -34.24 -18.43
N ARG A 489 -9.24 -34.96 -19.15
CA ARG A 489 -9.88 -34.46 -20.38
C ARG A 489 -11.39 -34.29 -20.20
N LEU A 490 -11.93 -33.21 -20.75
CA LEU A 490 -13.36 -32.91 -20.84
C LEU A 490 -13.73 -32.65 -22.30
N SER A 491 -14.83 -33.25 -22.74
CA SER A 491 -15.50 -32.91 -24.01
C SER A 491 -17.00 -32.93 -23.79
N VAL A 492 -17.63 -31.76 -23.72
CA VAL A 492 -19.05 -31.64 -23.36
C VAL A 492 -19.76 -30.61 -24.23
N ALA A 493 -20.91 -30.99 -24.80
CA ALA A 493 -21.77 -30.07 -25.53
C ALA A 493 -22.43 -29.09 -24.57
N THR A 494 -22.34 -27.80 -24.88
CA THR A 494 -22.85 -26.73 -24.02
C THR A 494 -23.71 -25.76 -24.81
N PRO A 495 -24.86 -25.31 -24.26
CA PRO A 495 -25.64 -24.24 -24.86
C PRO A 495 -24.93 -22.89 -24.69
N ALA A 496 -25.43 -21.85 -25.36
CA ALA A 496 -24.98 -20.48 -25.16
C ALA A 496 -24.99 -20.08 -23.68
N GLY A 497 -23.97 -19.36 -23.24
CA GLY A 497 -23.87 -18.91 -21.86
C GLY A 497 -22.47 -18.53 -21.42
N ALA A 498 -22.37 -18.17 -20.14
CA ALA A 498 -21.11 -17.87 -19.47
C ALA A 498 -20.58 -19.14 -18.78
N TYR A 499 -19.34 -19.48 -19.05
CA TYR A 499 -18.65 -20.65 -18.51
C TYR A 499 -17.29 -20.28 -17.95
N ARG A 500 -16.81 -21.04 -16.96
CA ARG A 500 -15.43 -20.97 -16.46
C ARG A 500 -14.91 -22.36 -16.16
N TYR A 501 -13.60 -22.52 -16.22
CA TYR A 501 -12.93 -23.69 -15.68
C TYR A 501 -12.49 -23.42 -14.24
N ARG A 502 -12.64 -24.42 -13.37
CA ARG A 502 -12.18 -24.38 -11.99
C ARG A 502 -11.23 -25.55 -11.79
N VAL A 503 -9.99 -25.24 -11.48
CA VAL A 503 -8.89 -26.18 -11.25
C VAL A 503 -8.71 -26.32 -9.74
N ALA A 504 -9.07 -27.48 -9.17
CA ALA A 504 -9.04 -27.72 -7.73
C ALA A 504 -7.96 -28.75 -7.37
N GLY A 505 -7.00 -28.37 -6.53
CA GLY A 505 -5.98 -29.28 -6.04
C GLY A 505 -6.58 -30.29 -5.05
N LEU A 506 -6.39 -31.58 -5.32
CA LEU A 506 -6.87 -32.68 -4.49
C LEU A 506 -5.75 -33.28 -3.63
N ALA A 507 -4.53 -33.39 -4.16
CA ALA A 507 -3.35 -33.87 -3.43
C ALA A 507 -2.09 -33.28 -4.05
N GLY A 508 -1.04 -33.09 -3.24
CA GLY A 508 0.22 -32.50 -3.68
C GLY A 508 0.13 -30.99 -3.96
N ALA A 509 1.23 -30.41 -4.43
CA ALA A 509 1.30 -29.04 -4.92
C ALA A 509 2.26 -28.97 -6.11
N GLY A 510 1.88 -28.23 -7.16
CA GLY A 510 2.74 -28.05 -8.32
C GLY A 510 2.10 -27.26 -9.44
N ALA A 511 2.90 -27.08 -10.50
CA ALA A 511 2.48 -26.42 -11.71
C ALA A 511 1.44 -27.27 -12.45
N TYR A 512 0.45 -26.64 -13.06
CA TYR A 512 -0.48 -27.33 -13.96
C TYR A 512 -0.59 -26.57 -15.29
N THR A 513 -0.95 -27.30 -16.35
CA THR A 513 -1.27 -26.74 -17.66
C THR A 513 -2.71 -27.09 -18.03
N LEU A 514 -3.53 -26.08 -18.31
CA LEU A 514 -4.89 -26.21 -18.82
C LEU A 514 -4.95 -25.70 -20.25
N ALA A 515 -5.31 -26.56 -21.19
CA ALA A 515 -5.63 -26.18 -22.57
C ALA A 515 -7.12 -26.39 -22.83
N PHE A 516 -7.80 -25.45 -23.48
CA PHE A 516 -9.22 -25.60 -23.84
C PHE A 516 -9.59 -24.91 -25.15
N SER A 517 -10.69 -25.36 -25.75
CA SER A 517 -11.27 -24.86 -27.00
C SER A 517 -12.79 -24.92 -26.94
N VAL A 518 -13.45 -24.07 -27.72
CA VAL A 518 -14.90 -24.12 -27.96
C VAL A 518 -15.10 -24.35 -29.45
N ARG A 519 -15.74 -25.46 -29.83
CA ARG A 519 -15.98 -25.82 -31.24
C ARG A 519 -17.46 -25.94 -31.57
#